data_AF-A0A927MRR1-F1
#
_entry.id   AF-A0A927MRR1-F1
#
_cell.length_a   1.000
_cell.length_b   1.000
_cell.length_c   1.000
_cell.angle_alpha   90.00
_cell.angle_beta   90.00
_cell.angle_gamma   90.00
#
_symmetry.space_group_name_H-M   'P 1'
#
loop_
_entity.id
_entity.type
_entity.pdbx_description
1 polymer ?
#
loop_
_entity_poly.entity_id
_entity_poly.type
_entity_poly.pdbx_seq_one_letter_code
_entity_poly.pdbx_strand_id
1 'polypeptide(L)' 'MDHARDRYDAKLYRVTAECGRWKLSQGDEEILWFDTKDAAVEEGRKRAGADRPCQLVIRDGTIEVENIF' A
#
# COMPACT_ATOMS: atom_id res chain seq x y z
N MET A 1 -14.57 1.00 -23.87
CA MET A 1 -13.52 1.18 -22.85
C MET A 1 -14.14 0.74 -21.55
N ASP A 2 -13.98 -0.53 -21.20
CA ASP A 2 -14.60 -1.13 -20.03
C ASP A 2 -14.02 -0.53 -18.73
N HIS A 3 -14.79 0.38 -18.12
CA HIS A 3 -14.61 0.80 -16.74
C HIS A 3 -15.04 -0.35 -15.80
N ALA A 4 -14.27 -1.44 -15.79
CA ALA A 4 -14.42 -2.52 -14.83
C ALA A 4 -13.60 -2.22 -13.55
N ARG A 5 -13.80 -1.04 -12.95
CA ARG A 5 -13.12 -0.63 -11.71
C ARG A 5 -14.11 -0.09 -10.69
N ASP A 6 -15.15 -0.88 -10.42
CA ASP A 6 -16.02 -0.64 -9.28
C ASP A 6 -16.41 -1.99 -8.69
N ARG A 7 -15.53 -2.50 -7.80
CA ARG A 7 -15.84 -3.55 -6.83
C ARG A 7 -14.63 -3.75 -5.93
N TYR A 8 -14.38 -2.75 -5.09
CA TYR A 8 -13.89 -2.82 -3.72
C TYR A 8 -13.67 -1.36 -3.32
N ASP A 9 -14.60 -0.77 -2.57
CA ASP A 9 -14.42 0.51 -1.85
C ASP A 9 -13.28 0.44 -0.81
N ALA A 10 -12.59 -0.71 -0.74
CA ALA A 10 -11.49 -0.96 0.15
C ALA A 10 -10.29 -0.13 -0.28
N LYS A 11 -9.83 0.76 0.60
CA LYS A 11 -8.65 1.58 0.36
C LYS A 11 -7.43 0.69 0.12
N LEU A 12 -6.67 0.98 -0.94
CA LEU A 12 -5.46 0.24 -1.32
C LEU A 12 -4.22 1.02 -0.94
N TYR A 13 -3.42 0.46 -0.03
CA TYR A 13 -2.11 0.95 0.32
C TYR A 13 -1.03 0.15 -0.42
N ARG A 14 0.02 0.82 -0.89
CA ARG A 14 1.14 0.23 -1.63
C ARG A 14 2.45 0.67 -1.01
N VAL A 15 3.30 -0.29 -0.65
CA VAL A 15 4.69 -0.08 -0.25
C VAL A 15 5.59 -0.57 -1.37
N THR A 16 6.39 0.30 -1.97
CA THR A 16 7.24 -0.05 -3.13
C THR A 16 8.68 0.40 -2.91
N ALA A 17 9.65 -0.46 -3.23
CA ALA A 17 11.05 -0.07 -3.27
C ALA A 17 11.34 0.77 -4.53
N GLU A 18 11.76 2.02 -4.36
CA GLU A 18 12.11 2.96 -5.44
C GLU A 18 13.39 3.71 -5.07
N CYS A 19 14.38 3.75 -5.99
CA CYS A 19 15.63 4.51 -5.82
C CYS A 19 16.39 4.24 -4.49
N GLY A 20 16.34 2.99 -3.99
CA GLY A 20 17.00 2.61 -2.73
C GLY A 20 16.25 3.03 -1.46
N ARG A 21 15.02 3.53 -1.61
CA ARG A 21 14.11 3.91 -0.51
C ARG A 21 12.77 3.21 -0.68
N TRP A 22 11.90 3.36 0.30
CA TRP A 22 10.59 2.71 0.35
C TRP A 22 9.49 3.75 0.32
N LYS A 23 8.66 3.71 -0.72
CA LYS A 23 7.54 4.61 -0.92
C LYS A 23 6.25 3.96 -0.43
N LEU A 24 5.50 4.68 0.41
CA LEU A 24 4.12 4.36 0.76
C LEU A 24 3.17 5.22 -0.08
N SER A 25 2.16 4.60 -0.68
CA SER A 25 1.14 5.26 -1.49
C SER A 25 -0.25 4.73 -1.14
N GLN A 26 -1.29 5.54 -1.32
CA GLN A 26 -2.68 5.12 -1.22
C GLN A 26 -3.36 5.40 -2.57
N GLY A 27 -3.86 4.36 -3.23
CA GLY A 27 -4.23 4.51 -4.64
C GLY A 27 -3.03 5.07 -5.40
N ASP A 28 -3.24 6.09 -6.23
CA ASP A 28 -2.19 6.72 -7.03
C ASP A 28 -1.51 7.91 -6.31
N GLU A 29 -1.92 8.20 -5.07
CA GLU A 29 -1.34 9.26 -4.25
C GLU A 29 -0.12 8.75 -3.46
N GLU A 30 0.99 9.47 -3.60
CA GLU A 30 2.17 9.26 -2.76
C GLU A 30 1.96 9.88 -1.37
N ILE A 31 2.18 9.09 -0.32
CA ILE A 31 2.01 9.54 1.07
C ILE A 31 3.36 9.92 1.67
N LEU A 32 4.29 8.97 1.75
CA LEU A 32 5.53 9.11 2.51
C LEU A 32 6.64 8.22 1.94
N TRP A 33 7.89 8.58 2.28
CA TRP A 33 9.10 7.81 1.96
C TRP A 33 9.83 7.41 3.22
N PHE A 34 10.42 6.22 3.20
CA PHE A 34 11.15 5.61 4.29
C PHE A 34 12.48 5.07 3.81
N ASP A 35 13.46 5.03 4.70
CA ASP A 35 14.77 4.49 4.36
C ASP A 35 14.82 2.96 4.50
N THR A 36 13.84 2.35 5.19
CA THR A 36 13.76 0.90 5.43
C THR A 36 12.38 0.32 5.07
N LYS A 37 12.35 -0.98 4.70
CA LYS A 37 11.12 -1.74 4.41
C LYS A 37 10.19 -1.73 5.60
N ASP A 38 10.70 -2.15 6.75
CA ASP A 38 9.92 -2.30 7.98
C ASP A 38 9.19 -1.01 8.37
N ALA A 39 9.84 0.14 8.28
CA ALA A 39 9.19 1.42 8.61
C ALA A 39 8.03 1.74 7.66
N ALA A 40 8.21 1.50 6.35
CA ALA A 40 7.15 1.72 5.36
C ALA A 40 5.97 0.75 5.53
N VAL A 41 6.27 -0.52 5.82
CA VAL A 41 5.26 -1.56 6.05
C VAL A 41 4.49 -1.30 7.34
N GLU A 42 5.18 -0.94 8.43
CA GLU A 42 4.54 -0.64 9.71
C GLU A 42 3.58 0.57 9.58
N GLU A 43 4.02 1.65 8.93
CA GLU A 43 3.16 2.81 8.70
C GLU A 43 1.99 2.46 7.76
N GLY A 44 2.25 1.67 6.72
CA GLY A 44 1.23 1.14 5.83
C GLY A 44 0.16 0.35 6.58
N ARG A 45 0.56 -0.55 7.49
CA ARG A 45 -0.37 -1.32 8.34
C ARG A 45 -1.14 -0.43 9.30
N LYS A 46 -0.51 0.58 9.90
CA LYS A 46 -1.20 1.53 10.81
C LYS A 46 -2.31 2.28 10.08
N ARG A 47 -2.00 2.83 8.90
CA ARG A 47 -2.95 3.61 8.10
C ARG A 47 -4.05 2.74 7.52
N ALA A 48 -3.68 1.62 6.91
CA ALA A 48 -4.64 0.64 6.43
C ALA A 48 -5.54 0.17 7.60
N GLY A 49 -4.97 -0.13 8.77
CA GLY A 49 -5.71 -0.50 9.96
C GLY A 49 -6.79 0.50 10.41
N ALA A 50 -6.62 1.80 10.15
CA ALA A 50 -7.63 2.83 10.42
C ALA A 50 -8.73 2.93 9.35
N ASP A 51 -8.50 2.30 8.19
CA ASP A 51 -9.26 2.45 6.95
C ASP A 51 -9.94 1.14 6.50
N ARG A 52 -10.17 0.23 7.45
CA ARG A 52 -10.81 -1.08 7.20
C ARG A 52 -12.20 -0.92 6.57
N PRO A 53 -12.57 -1.76 5.58
CA PRO A 53 -11.75 -2.80 4.96
C PRO A 53 -10.74 -2.20 3.98
N CYS A 54 -9.52 -2.74 3.95
CA CYS A 54 -8.45 -2.23 3.10
C CYS A 54 -7.43 -3.33 2.77
N GLN A 55 -6.59 -3.05 1.78
CA GLN A 55 -5.53 -3.95 1.35
C GLN A 55 -4.19 -3.23 1.38
N LEU A 56 -3.16 -3.87 1.90
CA LEU A 56 -1.77 -3.41 1.85
C LEU A 56 -0.99 -4.33 0.90
N VAL A 57 -0.36 -3.75 -0.11
CA VAL A 57 0.46 -4.46 -1.09
C VAL A 57 1.90 -4.02 -0.96
N ILE A 58 2.82 -4.96 -0.80
CA ILE A 58 4.25 -4.69 -0.62
C ILE A 58 4.99 -5.21 -1.86
N ARG A 59 5.81 -4.36 -2.47
CA ARG A 59 6.57 -4.65 -3.69
C ARG A 59 8.05 -4.39 -3.48
N ASP A 60 8.83 -5.47 -3.44
CA ASP A 60 10.28 -5.43 -3.19
C ASP A 60 11.11 -6.30 -4.15
N GLY A 61 10.54 -6.59 -5.32
CA GLY A 61 11.00 -7.67 -6.19
C GLY A 61 10.12 -8.92 -6.08
N THR A 62 9.42 -9.08 -4.96
CA THR A 62 8.24 -9.96 -4.82
C THR A 62 6.99 -9.14 -4.54
N ILE A 63 5.81 -9.77 -4.69
CA ILE A 63 4.52 -9.15 -4.35
C ILE A 63 3.95 -9.87 -3.15
N GLU A 64 3.84 -9.16 -2.04
CA GLU A 64 3.14 -9.60 -0.83
C GLU A 64 1.83 -8.81 -0.70
N VAL A 65 0.76 -9.47 -0.27
CA VAL A 65 -0.56 -8.86 -0.11
C VAL A 65 -1.13 -9.19 1.26
N GLU A 66 -1.48 -8.15 2.01
CA GLU A 66 -2.16 -8.24 3.30
C GLU A 66 -3.58 -7.67 3.18
N ASN A 67 -4.57 -8.49 3.50
CA ASN A 67 -5.97 -8.05 3.61
C ASN A 67 -6.26 -7.68 5.06
N ILE A 68 -6.71 -6.46 5.29
CA ILE A 68 -6.96 -5.92 6.63
C ILE A 68 -8.45 -5.62 6.74
N PHE A 69 -9.12 -6.32 7.68
CA PHE A 69 -10.56 -6.26 7.94
C PHE A 69 -10.85 -5.71 9.32
#